data_AF-A0A7Y2HBA3-F1
#
_entry.id   AF-A0A7Y2HBA3-F1
#
_cell.length_a   1.000
_cell.length_b   1.000
_cell.length_c   1.000
_cell.angle_alpha   90.00
_cell.angle_beta   90.00
_cell.angle_gamma   90.00
#
_symmetry.space_group_name_H-M   'P 1'
#
loop_
_entity.id
_entity.type
_entity.pdbx_description
1 polymer ?
#
loop_
_entity_poly.entity_id
_entity_poly.type
_entity_poly.pdbx_seq_one_letter_code
_entity_poly.pdbx_strand_id
1 'polypeptide(L)'
;MRYFVSTYSQKHSFILTNRTYNAKVLLLGEFTIIDGGCALAIPFPGFSGHWKSGGHGSSLTAFFEYLRSLPFIDTNKVQYAIDEKYEFESTIPKGYGLGSSGALSAACLDAFGLEKTESTDKLKFMLSEIESFFHGKSSGLDPLTSYINKPLLVSDDSVSVCQQPLDLANFHLYDSEKNRNTRKLVNIYNQKKVDPGFKTMLSVLNKYNHALISAIINKENVSAWMKKISRLQLECFPEMIPNDLVSTWRYGLESDQYYMKLSGAGGGGFFLLFNNSRNALSFDNKLLSLKS
;
A
#
# COMPACT_ATOMS: atom_id res chain seq x y z
N MET A 1 -54.11 -19.08 32.24
CA MET A 1 -52.67 -18.87 32.55
C MET A 1 -51.89 -19.03 31.25
N ARG A 2 -51.63 -17.94 30.52
CA ARG A 2 -50.77 -17.94 29.32
C ARG A 2 -49.65 -16.93 29.60
N TYR A 3 -48.47 -17.44 29.93
CA TYR A 3 -47.27 -16.63 30.00
C TYR A 3 -46.80 -16.37 28.56
N PHE A 4 -47.03 -15.15 28.08
CA PHE A 4 -46.27 -14.62 26.95
C PHE A 4 -44.86 -14.32 27.49
N VAL A 5 -43.91 -15.22 27.21
CA VAL A 5 -42.49 -14.90 27.34
C VAL A 5 -42.14 -14.01 26.16
N SER A 6 -42.21 -12.70 26.38
CA SER A 6 -41.64 -11.72 25.48
C SER A 6 -40.12 -11.86 25.55
N THR A 7 -39.53 -12.61 24.63
CA THR A 7 -38.08 -12.58 24.39
C THR A 7 -37.74 -11.24 23.74
N TYR A 8 -37.55 -10.22 24.58
CA TYR A 8 -36.81 -9.03 24.18
C TYR A 8 -35.38 -9.47 23.85
N SER A 9 -35.13 -9.78 22.57
CA SER A 9 -33.79 -9.77 22.02
C SER A 9 -33.28 -8.34 22.18
N GLN A 10 -32.43 -8.10 23.17
CA GLN A 10 -31.57 -6.92 23.16
C GLN A 10 -30.67 -7.04 21.94
N LYS A 11 -31.15 -6.54 20.79
CA LYS A 11 -30.26 -6.17 19.69
C LYS A 11 -29.40 -5.04 20.23
N HIS A 12 -28.23 -5.38 20.78
CA HIS A 12 -27.17 -4.40 20.93
C HIS A 12 -26.91 -3.85 19.53
N SER A 13 -27.29 -2.60 19.28
CA SER A 13 -26.96 -1.88 18.07
C SER A 13 -25.45 -1.68 18.05
N PHE A 14 -24.74 -2.61 17.43
CA PHE A 14 -23.31 -2.47 17.19
C PHE A 14 -23.14 -1.50 16.03
N ILE A 15 -22.39 -0.42 16.19
CA ILE A 15 -22.08 0.47 15.06
C ILE A 15 -20.62 0.22 14.74
N LEU A 16 -20.34 -0.17 13.49
CA LEU A 16 -18.96 -0.28 13.03
C LEU A 16 -18.25 1.08 13.19
N THR A 17 -16.95 1.02 13.43
CA THR A 17 -16.09 2.20 13.51
C THR A 17 -16.30 3.17 12.35
N ASN A 18 -16.41 4.47 12.66
CA ASN A 18 -16.46 5.57 11.69
C ASN A 18 -15.07 5.99 11.20
N ARG A 19 -14.04 5.19 11.48
CA ARG A 19 -12.67 5.48 11.10
C ARG A 19 -12.50 5.38 9.57
N THR A 20 -11.70 6.29 9.05
CA THR A 20 -11.20 6.26 7.67
C THR A 20 -9.86 5.52 7.60
N TYR A 21 -9.72 4.63 6.62
CA TYR A 21 -8.51 3.86 6.36
C TYR A 21 -7.87 4.37 5.08
N ASN A 22 -6.73 5.04 5.24
CA ASN A 22 -5.99 5.61 4.12
C ASN A 22 -5.41 4.50 3.23
N ALA A 23 -5.25 4.83 1.94
CA ALA A 23 -4.39 4.08 1.05
C ALA A 23 -2.96 4.02 1.58
N LYS A 24 -2.13 3.21 0.94
CA LYS A 24 -0.70 3.15 1.23
C LYS A 24 0.11 3.29 -0.05
N VAL A 25 1.31 3.85 0.09
CA VAL A 25 2.33 3.89 -0.95
C VAL A 25 3.57 3.19 -0.41
N LEU A 26 4.12 2.25 -1.17
CA LEU A 26 5.50 1.82 -0.93
C LEU A 26 6.38 2.91 -1.52
N LEU A 27 6.98 3.75 -0.69
CA LEU A 27 7.81 4.85 -1.17
C LEU A 27 9.09 4.29 -1.78
N LEU A 28 9.68 3.30 -1.10
CA LEU A 28 10.95 2.66 -1.44
C LEU A 28 10.93 1.17 -1.08
N GLY A 29 11.71 0.38 -1.83
CA GLY A 29 11.88 -1.05 -1.58
C GLY A 29 11.19 -1.96 -2.59
N GLU A 30 10.55 -1.43 -3.64
CA GLU A 30 9.99 -2.23 -4.73
C GLU A 30 11.04 -3.18 -5.30
N PHE A 31 10.62 -4.43 -5.54
CA PHE A 31 11.45 -5.56 -5.98
C PHE A 31 12.48 -6.04 -4.95
N THR A 32 13.19 -5.13 -4.26
CA THR A 32 14.24 -5.50 -3.30
C THR A 32 13.68 -6.07 -2.00
N ILE A 33 12.51 -5.62 -1.54
CA ILE A 33 11.85 -6.14 -0.33
C ILE A 33 11.50 -7.64 -0.44
N ILE A 34 11.33 -8.15 -1.67
CA ILE A 34 11.03 -9.57 -1.92
C ILE A 34 12.20 -10.46 -1.51
N ASP A 35 13.43 -9.91 -1.51
CA ASP A 35 14.68 -10.59 -1.19
C ASP A 35 15.29 -10.10 0.13
N GLY A 36 14.46 -9.70 1.09
CA GLY A 36 14.91 -9.22 2.40
C GLY A 36 15.52 -7.81 2.40
N GLY A 37 15.35 -7.07 1.30
CA GLY A 37 15.80 -5.68 1.21
C GLY A 37 14.99 -4.74 2.10
N CYS A 38 15.55 -3.55 2.34
CA CYS A 38 14.89 -2.52 3.12
C CYS A 38 13.73 -1.86 2.33
N ALA A 39 12.75 -1.36 3.06
CA ALA A 39 11.61 -0.67 2.46
C ALA A 39 11.03 0.40 3.38
N LEU A 40 10.38 1.40 2.77
CA LEU A 40 9.63 2.44 3.49
C LEU A 40 8.22 2.52 2.91
N ALA A 41 7.24 2.10 3.69
CA ALA A 41 5.82 2.23 3.35
C ALA A 41 5.20 3.41 4.09
N ILE A 42 4.34 4.16 3.43
CA ILE A 42 3.68 5.34 4.01
C ILE A 42 2.17 5.26 3.80
N PRO A 43 1.35 5.77 4.73
CA PRO A 43 -0.04 6.04 4.46
C PRO A 43 -0.16 7.17 3.41
N PHE A 44 -1.18 7.10 2.58
CA PHE A 44 -1.49 8.12 1.58
C PHE A 44 -2.93 8.59 1.75
N PRO A 45 -3.16 9.78 2.33
CA PRO A 45 -4.51 10.26 2.65
C PRO A 45 -5.29 10.73 1.41
N GLY A 46 -4.65 10.85 0.24
CA GLY A 46 -5.33 11.24 -1.01
C GLY A 46 -6.41 10.26 -1.46
N PHE A 47 -6.34 9.00 -0.99
CA PHE A 47 -7.43 8.03 -1.15
C PHE A 47 -7.65 7.27 0.15
N SER A 48 -8.89 6.84 0.38
CA SER A 48 -9.23 6.11 1.59
C SER A 48 -10.51 5.28 1.43
N GLY A 49 -10.85 4.51 2.45
CA GLY A 49 -12.17 3.91 2.56
C GLY A 49 -12.69 3.88 3.98
N HIS A 50 -13.99 3.67 4.13
CA HIS A 50 -14.68 3.57 5.40
C HIS A 50 -15.88 2.62 5.29
N TRP A 51 -16.39 2.19 6.44
CA TRP A 51 -17.61 1.39 6.51
C TRP A 51 -18.85 2.26 6.25
N LYS A 52 -19.85 1.68 5.59
CA LYS A 52 -21.17 2.27 5.36
C LYS A 52 -22.24 1.20 5.48
N SER A 53 -23.26 1.44 6.30
CA SER A 53 -24.41 0.54 6.44
C SER A 53 -25.48 0.83 5.39
N GLY A 54 -26.43 -0.11 5.22
CA GLY A 54 -27.57 0.09 4.32
C GLY A 54 -27.20 0.04 2.83
N GLY A 55 -26.10 -0.61 2.49
CA GLY A 55 -25.68 -0.82 1.11
C GLY A 55 -26.53 -1.85 0.36
N HIS A 56 -26.12 -2.17 -0.87
CA HIS A 56 -26.76 -3.18 -1.70
C HIS A 56 -26.34 -4.61 -1.32
N GLY A 57 -25.29 -4.78 -0.51
CA GLY A 57 -25.09 -5.92 0.39
C GLY A 57 -24.52 -7.20 -0.23
N SER A 58 -24.00 -7.19 -1.46
CA SER A 58 -23.59 -8.41 -2.17
C SER A 58 -22.09 -8.57 -2.43
N SER A 59 -21.29 -7.51 -2.33
CA SER A 59 -19.89 -7.55 -2.81
C SER A 59 -18.88 -8.17 -1.83
N LEU A 60 -19.21 -8.28 -0.54
CA LEU A 60 -18.29 -8.72 0.52
C LEU A 60 -18.66 -10.07 1.16
N THR A 61 -19.75 -10.71 0.77
CA THR A 61 -20.25 -11.92 1.45
C THR A 61 -19.19 -13.02 1.54
N ALA A 62 -18.54 -13.39 0.43
CA ALA A 62 -17.50 -14.41 0.43
C ALA A 62 -16.30 -14.04 1.31
N PHE A 63 -15.96 -12.76 1.37
CA PHE A 63 -14.88 -12.27 2.23
C PHE A 63 -15.28 -12.32 3.71
N PHE A 64 -16.51 -11.95 4.06
CA PHE A 64 -17.03 -12.07 5.42
C PHE A 64 -17.14 -13.52 5.90
N GLU A 65 -17.54 -14.45 5.03
CA GLU A 65 -17.47 -15.89 5.36
C GLU A 65 -16.02 -16.32 5.65
N TYR A 66 -15.07 -15.87 4.84
CA TYR A 66 -13.66 -16.15 5.07
C TYR A 66 -13.19 -15.61 6.43
N LEU A 67 -13.53 -14.35 6.77
CA LEU A 67 -13.18 -13.74 8.05
C LEU A 67 -13.67 -14.57 9.24
N ARG A 68 -14.86 -15.18 9.15
CA ARG A 68 -15.40 -16.04 10.22
C ARG A 68 -14.59 -17.31 10.47
N SER A 69 -13.75 -17.72 9.53
CA SER A 69 -12.85 -18.86 9.72
C SER A 69 -11.58 -18.52 10.51
N LEU A 70 -11.29 -17.23 10.71
CA LEU A 70 -10.09 -16.78 11.43
C LEU A 70 -10.34 -16.75 12.94
N PRO A 71 -9.47 -17.36 13.77
CA PRO A 71 -9.72 -17.57 15.20
C PRO A 71 -9.69 -16.27 16.04
N PHE A 72 -9.15 -15.19 15.49
CA PHE A 72 -9.06 -13.88 16.15
C PHE A 72 -10.18 -12.91 15.72
N ILE A 73 -11.18 -13.38 14.97
CA ILE A 73 -12.31 -12.60 14.47
C ILE A 73 -13.60 -12.91 15.26
N ASP A 74 -14.31 -11.86 15.64
CA ASP A 74 -15.62 -11.91 16.28
C ASP A 74 -16.70 -12.18 15.23
N THR A 75 -17.12 -13.44 15.16
CA THR A 75 -18.11 -13.91 14.19
C THR A 75 -19.49 -13.27 14.37
N ASN A 76 -19.86 -12.84 15.59
CA ASN A 76 -21.12 -12.17 15.85
C ASN A 76 -21.14 -10.77 15.23
N LYS A 77 -20.03 -10.03 15.32
CA LYS A 77 -19.90 -8.73 14.65
C LYS A 77 -19.89 -8.85 13.14
N VAL A 78 -19.27 -9.90 12.59
CA VAL A 78 -19.32 -10.18 11.16
C VAL A 78 -20.76 -10.49 10.71
N GLN A 79 -21.49 -11.33 11.46
CA GLN A 79 -22.89 -11.63 11.17
C GLN A 79 -23.76 -10.37 11.20
N TYR A 80 -23.57 -9.53 12.21
CA TYR A 80 -24.24 -8.24 12.28
C TYR A 80 -23.94 -7.36 11.06
N ALA A 81 -22.67 -7.30 10.63
CA ALA A 81 -22.29 -6.52 9.45
C ALA A 81 -22.96 -7.03 8.16
N ILE A 82 -23.15 -8.34 8.03
CA ILE A 82 -23.91 -8.97 6.93
C ILE A 82 -25.38 -8.56 7.00
N ASP A 83 -26.01 -8.70 8.17
CA ASP A 83 -27.44 -8.43 8.37
C ASP A 83 -27.79 -6.96 8.08
N GLU A 84 -26.92 -6.04 8.50
CA GLU A 84 -27.06 -4.60 8.29
C GLU A 84 -26.50 -4.12 6.93
N LYS A 85 -26.09 -5.06 6.06
CA LYS A 85 -25.59 -4.80 4.70
C LYS A 85 -24.46 -3.77 4.66
N TYR A 86 -23.47 -3.94 5.53
CA TYR A 86 -22.29 -3.09 5.51
C TYR A 86 -21.48 -3.28 4.23
N GLU A 87 -21.03 -2.17 3.67
CA GLU A 87 -20.12 -2.08 2.54
C GLU A 87 -18.90 -1.25 2.92
N PHE A 88 -17.80 -1.48 2.20
CA PHE A 88 -16.60 -0.67 2.30
C PHE A 88 -16.57 0.32 1.14
N GLU A 89 -17.04 1.54 1.39
CA GLU A 89 -16.99 2.62 0.42
C GLU A 89 -15.54 3.12 0.33
N SER A 90 -14.96 3.11 -0.88
CA SER A 90 -13.54 3.40 -1.05
C SER A 90 -13.27 4.18 -2.32
N THR A 91 -12.46 5.24 -2.18
CA THR A 91 -11.91 6.01 -3.29
C THR A 91 -10.60 5.42 -3.82
N ILE A 92 -10.05 4.39 -3.18
CA ILE A 92 -8.74 3.80 -3.52
C ILE A 92 -8.83 3.06 -4.87
N PRO A 93 -8.12 3.53 -5.92
CA PRO A 93 -8.18 2.88 -7.23
C PRO A 93 -7.66 1.45 -7.18
N LYS A 94 -8.49 0.51 -7.65
CA LYS A 94 -8.11 -0.91 -7.77
C LYS A 94 -7.04 -1.08 -8.86
N GLY A 95 -6.01 -1.87 -8.57
CA GLY A 95 -4.95 -2.17 -9.55
C GLY A 95 -3.83 -1.13 -9.66
N TYR A 96 -3.93 0.03 -8.99
CA TYR A 96 -2.93 1.11 -9.05
C TYR A 96 -1.78 0.97 -8.03
N GLY A 97 -1.79 -0.08 -7.20
CA GLY A 97 -0.73 -0.33 -6.20
C GLY A 97 -0.90 0.44 -4.89
N LEU A 98 -2.05 1.08 -4.68
CA LEU A 98 -2.35 1.88 -3.50
C LEU A 98 -2.95 1.11 -2.31
N GLY A 99 -2.96 -0.23 -2.37
CA GLY A 99 -3.35 -1.08 -1.25
C GLY A 99 -4.86 -1.08 -0.91
N SER A 100 -5.74 -1.09 -1.91
CA SER A 100 -7.20 -1.19 -1.69
C SER A 100 -7.60 -2.42 -0.85
N SER A 101 -7.01 -3.60 -1.11
CA SER A 101 -7.19 -4.80 -0.27
C SER A 101 -6.66 -4.60 1.14
N GLY A 102 -5.53 -3.89 1.26
CA GLY A 102 -4.90 -3.59 2.54
C GLY A 102 -5.77 -2.70 3.42
N ALA A 103 -6.34 -1.63 2.87
CA ALA A 103 -7.25 -0.75 3.58
C ALA A 103 -8.51 -1.47 4.06
N LEU A 104 -9.12 -2.30 3.20
CA LEU A 104 -10.26 -3.14 3.59
C LEU A 104 -9.89 -4.14 4.70
N SER A 105 -8.74 -4.81 4.58
CA SER A 105 -8.26 -5.77 5.58
C SER A 105 -7.99 -5.09 6.94
N ALA A 106 -7.42 -3.89 6.92
CA ALA A 106 -7.26 -3.05 8.10
C ALA A 106 -8.60 -2.68 8.75
N ALA A 107 -9.57 -2.27 7.94
CA ALA A 107 -10.91 -1.95 8.39
C ALA A 107 -11.63 -3.15 9.01
N CYS A 108 -11.41 -4.35 8.46
CA CYS A 108 -11.95 -5.60 9.00
C CYS A 108 -11.32 -5.98 10.33
N LEU A 109 -10.00 -5.91 10.48
CA LEU A 109 -9.37 -6.21 11.77
C LEU A 109 -9.85 -5.21 12.85
N ASP A 110 -9.98 -3.93 12.49
CA ASP A 110 -10.42 -2.92 13.43
C ASP A 110 -11.89 -3.11 13.86
N ALA A 111 -12.76 -3.45 12.91
CA ALA A 111 -14.18 -3.68 13.17
C ALA A 111 -14.45 -5.00 13.90
N PHE A 112 -13.76 -6.08 13.51
CA PHE A 112 -14.13 -7.45 13.84
C PHE A 112 -13.10 -8.20 14.69
N GLY A 113 -11.92 -7.64 14.96
CA GLY A 113 -10.94 -8.28 15.84
C GLY A 113 -11.47 -8.50 17.25
N LEU A 114 -11.24 -9.70 17.81
CA LEU A 114 -11.59 -10.05 19.19
C LEU A 114 -10.73 -9.28 20.20
N GLU A 115 -9.43 -9.16 19.90
CA GLU A 115 -8.46 -8.50 20.76
C GLU A 115 -7.89 -7.25 20.09
N LYS A 116 -7.76 -6.18 20.87
CA LYS A 116 -6.94 -5.03 20.48
C LYS A 116 -5.51 -5.27 20.96
N THR A 117 -4.54 -5.09 20.07
CA THR A 117 -3.13 -5.22 20.39
C THR A 117 -2.34 -4.07 19.75
N GLU A 118 -1.31 -3.61 20.46
CA GLU A 118 -0.35 -2.61 19.96
C GLU A 118 0.92 -3.27 19.41
N SER A 119 1.05 -4.59 19.52
CA SER A 119 2.20 -5.32 18.99
C SER A 119 2.17 -5.31 17.46
N THR A 120 3.13 -4.61 16.86
CA THR A 120 3.28 -4.51 15.40
C THR A 120 3.36 -5.89 14.74
N ASP A 121 4.08 -6.85 15.33
CA ASP A 121 4.21 -8.20 14.78
C ASP A 121 2.90 -8.98 14.82
N LYS A 122 2.15 -8.90 15.93
CA LYS A 122 0.82 -9.52 16.03
C LYS A 122 -0.16 -8.89 15.05
N LEU A 123 -0.16 -7.56 14.92
CA LEU A 123 -0.97 -6.84 13.94
C LEU A 123 -0.61 -7.27 12.52
N LYS A 124 0.68 -7.30 12.18
CA LYS A 124 1.18 -7.71 10.87
C LYS A 124 0.70 -9.12 10.52
N PHE A 125 0.80 -10.06 11.46
CA PHE A 125 0.34 -11.43 11.29
C PHE A 125 -1.18 -11.52 11.06
N MET A 126 -1.99 -10.92 11.93
CA MET A 126 -3.46 -10.96 11.77
C MET A 126 -3.90 -10.31 10.45
N LEU A 127 -3.26 -9.20 10.08
CA LEU A 127 -3.55 -8.50 8.83
C LEU A 127 -3.07 -9.28 7.59
N SER A 128 -1.95 -10.03 7.67
CA SER A 128 -1.52 -10.91 6.58
C SER A 128 -2.49 -12.06 6.37
N GLU A 129 -3.02 -12.64 7.44
CA GLU A 129 -4.04 -13.69 7.35
C GLU A 129 -5.30 -13.14 6.68
N ILE A 130 -5.83 -11.99 7.13
CA ILE A 130 -7.02 -11.38 6.51
C ILE A 130 -6.79 -11.08 5.02
N GLU A 131 -5.67 -10.45 4.66
CA GLU A 131 -5.41 -10.04 3.28
C GLU A 131 -5.14 -11.24 2.34
N SER A 132 -4.78 -12.40 2.89
CA SER A 132 -4.53 -13.62 2.10
C SER A 132 -5.76 -14.10 1.32
N PHE A 133 -6.98 -13.67 1.69
CA PHE A 133 -8.17 -13.86 0.86
C PHE A 133 -8.00 -13.31 -0.56
N PHE A 134 -7.34 -12.16 -0.73
CA PHE A 134 -7.22 -11.47 -2.02
C PHE A 134 -6.04 -11.98 -2.86
N HIS A 135 -4.95 -12.39 -2.21
CA HIS A 135 -3.67 -12.66 -2.89
C HIS A 135 -3.10 -14.07 -2.63
N GLY A 136 -3.77 -14.88 -1.81
CA GLY A 136 -3.32 -16.20 -1.36
C GLY A 136 -2.21 -16.15 -0.30
N LYS A 137 -1.16 -15.37 -0.54
CA LYS A 137 -0.08 -15.08 0.41
C LYS A 137 0.11 -13.57 0.53
N SER A 138 0.02 -13.03 1.75
CA SER A 138 0.31 -11.62 2.06
C SER A 138 1.52 -11.49 2.99
N SER A 139 2.25 -10.37 2.87
CA SER A 139 3.28 -9.97 3.84
C SER A 139 2.72 -9.23 5.05
N GLY A 140 1.44 -8.81 4.99
CA GLY A 140 0.78 -7.97 5.98
C GLY A 140 1.21 -6.50 5.97
N LEU A 141 2.18 -6.09 5.15
CA LEU A 141 2.72 -4.72 5.19
C LEU A 141 1.72 -3.66 4.74
N ASP A 142 1.03 -3.92 3.64
CA ASP A 142 0.03 -3.00 3.05
C ASP A 142 -1.13 -2.72 4.02
N PRO A 143 -1.80 -3.76 4.57
CA PRO A 143 -2.84 -3.55 5.56
C PRO A 143 -2.29 -2.98 6.87
N LEU A 144 -1.08 -3.37 7.31
CA LEU A 144 -0.47 -2.79 8.52
C LEU A 144 -0.24 -1.29 8.38
N THR A 145 0.23 -0.83 7.21
CA THR A 145 0.42 0.59 6.92
C THR A 145 -0.90 1.35 7.03
N SER A 146 -1.97 0.78 6.48
CA SER A 146 -3.32 1.37 6.51
C SER A 146 -3.92 1.35 7.93
N TYR A 147 -3.66 0.29 8.70
CA TYR A 147 -4.14 0.10 10.07
C TYR A 147 -3.43 1.00 11.08
N ILE A 148 -2.10 1.11 11.02
CA ILE A 148 -1.32 1.96 11.92
C ILE A 148 -1.44 3.43 11.49
N ASN A 149 -1.58 3.68 10.18
CA ASN A 149 -1.65 5.01 9.59
C ASN A 149 -0.44 5.90 9.97
N LYS A 150 0.75 5.29 9.99
CA LYS A 150 2.06 5.94 10.15
C LYS A 150 3.07 5.30 9.20
N PRO A 151 4.16 5.99 8.82
CA PRO A 151 5.22 5.39 8.03
C PRO A 151 5.84 4.18 8.72
N LEU A 152 6.09 3.12 7.95
CA LEU A 152 6.66 1.86 8.41
C LEU A 152 7.98 1.59 7.69
N LEU A 153 9.01 1.34 8.47
CA LEU A 153 10.33 0.93 8.01
C LEU A 153 10.45 -0.59 8.10
N VAL A 154 10.86 -1.21 7.00
CA VAL A 154 11.21 -2.64 6.93
C VAL A 154 12.72 -2.76 6.82
N SER A 155 13.33 -3.51 7.73
CA SER A 155 14.75 -3.89 7.71
C SER A 155 14.93 -5.22 8.42
N ASP A 156 15.78 -6.09 7.86
CA ASP A 156 16.18 -7.35 8.50
C ASP A 156 14.98 -8.19 8.99
N ASP A 157 13.98 -8.35 8.12
CA ASP A 157 12.69 -9.03 8.36
C ASP A 157 11.79 -8.41 9.44
N SER A 158 12.24 -7.33 10.11
CA SER A 158 11.47 -6.58 11.10
C SER A 158 10.70 -5.41 10.48
N VAL A 159 9.61 -5.01 11.13
CA VAL A 159 8.84 -3.82 10.77
C VAL A 159 8.77 -2.89 11.98
N SER A 160 9.21 -1.65 11.80
CA SER A 160 9.18 -0.62 12.84
C SER A 160 8.38 0.60 12.39
N VAL A 161 7.70 1.24 13.34
CA VAL A 161 6.93 2.45 13.09
C VAL A 161 7.86 3.65 13.18
N CYS A 162 7.91 4.49 12.13
CA CYS A 162 8.62 5.76 12.19
C CYS A 162 7.91 6.69 13.18
N GLN A 163 8.62 7.14 14.21
CA GLN A 163 8.05 8.00 15.25
C GLN A 163 8.00 9.47 14.84
N GLN A 164 8.89 9.87 13.93
CA GLN A 164 9.00 11.24 13.46
C GLN A 164 8.26 11.44 12.13
N PRO A 165 7.69 12.64 11.91
CA PRO A 165 7.12 12.98 10.61
C PRO A 165 8.21 13.03 9.54
N LEU A 166 7.88 12.54 8.35
CA LEU A 166 8.76 12.56 7.19
C LEU A 166 8.47 13.81 6.35
N ASP A 167 9.51 14.49 5.86
CA ASP A 167 9.33 15.54 4.86
C ASP A 167 9.22 14.91 3.47
N LEU A 168 7.99 14.88 2.96
CA LEU A 168 7.65 14.32 1.66
C LEU A 168 7.22 15.40 0.65
N ALA A 169 7.51 16.68 0.92
CA ALA A 169 6.98 17.80 0.14
C ALA A 169 7.30 17.75 -1.35
N ASN A 170 8.44 17.14 -1.71
CA ASN A 170 8.91 17.02 -3.09
C ASN A 170 8.49 15.70 -3.75
N PHE A 171 7.87 14.77 -3.02
CA PHE A 171 7.42 13.50 -3.57
C PHE A 171 5.98 13.57 -4.05
N HIS A 172 5.74 12.99 -5.22
CA HIS A 172 4.45 12.98 -5.91
C HIS A 172 4.20 11.60 -6.51
N LEU A 173 2.93 11.22 -6.63
CA LEU A 173 2.53 10.15 -7.53
C LEU A 173 2.24 10.75 -8.90
N TYR A 174 2.84 10.18 -9.94
CA TYR A 174 2.57 10.48 -11.34
C TYR A 174 1.64 9.41 -11.90
N ASP A 175 0.44 9.78 -12.33
CA ASP A 175 -0.48 8.87 -12.99
C ASP A 175 -0.13 8.72 -14.47
N SER A 176 0.21 7.49 -14.88
CA SER A 176 0.41 7.18 -16.29
C SER A 176 -0.90 7.03 -17.07
N GLU A 177 -2.04 6.91 -16.39
CA GLU A 177 -3.37 6.63 -16.95
C GLU A 177 -3.42 5.31 -17.74
N LYS A 178 -2.40 4.46 -17.59
CA LYS A 178 -2.32 3.15 -18.24
C LYS A 178 -2.73 2.06 -17.27
N ASN A 179 -3.48 1.09 -17.78
CA ASN A 179 -3.75 -0.13 -17.04
C ASN A 179 -2.50 -1.01 -16.98
N ARG A 180 -2.27 -1.61 -15.82
CA ARG A 180 -1.16 -2.53 -15.56
C ARG A 180 -1.63 -3.99 -15.65
N ASN A 181 -0.83 -4.83 -16.30
CA ASN A 181 -0.95 -6.29 -16.16
C ASN A 181 0.10 -6.82 -15.17
N THR A 182 -0.25 -6.78 -13.87
CA THR A 182 0.67 -7.16 -12.78
C THR A 182 1.21 -8.57 -12.96
N ARG A 183 0.36 -9.52 -13.38
CA ARG A 183 0.76 -10.93 -13.55
C ARG A 183 1.86 -11.08 -14.59
N LYS A 184 1.73 -10.40 -15.73
CA LYS A 184 2.77 -10.41 -16.79
C LYS A 184 4.09 -9.83 -16.29
N LEU A 185 4.04 -8.71 -15.56
CA LEU A 185 5.24 -8.04 -15.05
C LEU A 185 5.95 -8.86 -13.97
N VAL A 186 5.20 -9.52 -13.08
CA VAL A 186 5.75 -10.46 -12.09
C VAL A 186 6.45 -11.63 -12.78
N ASN A 187 5.88 -12.18 -13.85
CA ASN A 187 6.52 -13.25 -14.61
C ASN A 187 7.84 -12.79 -15.26
N ILE A 188 7.85 -11.60 -15.86
CA ILE A 188 9.08 -11.00 -16.42
C ILE A 188 10.12 -10.78 -15.32
N TYR A 189 9.72 -10.25 -14.17
CA TYR A 189 10.61 -10.07 -13.03
C TYR A 189 11.24 -11.40 -12.58
N ASN A 190 10.43 -12.45 -12.42
CA ASN A 190 10.92 -13.77 -12.01
C ASN A 190 11.90 -14.36 -13.02
N GLN A 191 11.68 -14.13 -14.32
CA GLN A 191 12.64 -14.52 -15.37
C GLN A 191 13.93 -13.71 -15.29
N LYS A 192 13.89 -12.40 -15.08
CA LYS A 192 15.09 -11.56 -14.95
C LYS A 192 15.86 -11.86 -13.68
N LYS A 193 15.17 -12.18 -12.57
CA LYS A 193 15.77 -12.45 -11.26
C LYS A 193 16.72 -13.65 -11.26
N VAL A 194 16.65 -14.58 -12.23
CA VAL A 194 17.61 -15.69 -12.29
C VAL A 194 18.97 -15.27 -12.85
N ASP A 195 19.03 -14.17 -13.62
CA ASP A 195 20.26 -13.66 -14.23
C ASP A 195 21.22 -13.08 -13.16
N PRO A 196 22.51 -13.50 -13.13
CA PRO A 196 23.48 -13.00 -12.15
C PRO A 196 23.73 -11.48 -12.23
N GLY A 197 23.70 -10.90 -13.42
CA GLY A 197 23.86 -9.46 -13.63
C GLY A 197 22.70 -8.69 -13.01
N PHE A 198 21.47 -9.14 -13.26
CA PHE A 198 20.26 -8.57 -12.67
C PHE A 198 20.22 -8.73 -11.13
N LYS A 199 20.67 -9.87 -10.59
CA LYS A 199 20.82 -10.04 -9.12
C LYS A 199 21.80 -9.04 -8.53
N THR A 200 22.93 -8.83 -9.20
CA THR A 200 23.94 -7.84 -8.79
C THR A 200 23.35 -6.43 -8.83
N MET A 201 22.60 -6.10 -9.87
CA MET A 201 21.85 -4.85 -9.97
C MET A 201 20.84 -4.69 -8.83
N LEU A 202 20.06 -5.72 -8.48
CA LEU A 202 19.12 -5.67 -7.35
C LEU A 202 19.83 -5.40 -6.02
N SER A 203 21.02 -5.97 -5.82
CA SER A 203 21.84 -5.66 -4.65
C SER A 203 22.27 -4.19 -4.61
N VAL A 204 22.64 -3.61 -5.76
CA VAL A 204 22.97 -2.19 -5.89
C VAL A 204 21.73 -1.31 -5.64
N LEU A 205 20.58 -1.68 -6.21
CA LEU A 205 19.31 -0.99 -5.99
C LEU A 205 18.93 -1.00 -4.50
N ASN A 206 19.10 -2.14 -3.81
CA ASN A 206 18.83 -2.24 -2.38
C ASN A 206 19.75 -1.32 -1.56
N LYS A 207 21.04 -1.22 -1.92
CA LYS A 207 21.97 -0.27 -1.28
C LYS A 207 21.54 1.18 -1.49
N TYR A 208 21.05 1.53 -2.68
CA TYR A 208 20.53 2.89 -2.94
C TYR A 208 19.22 3.15 -2.20
N ASN A 209 18.31 2.18 -2.12
CA ASN A 209 17.10 2.27 -1.31
C ASN A 209 17.44 2.51 0.16
N HIS A 210 18.39 1.75 0.72
CA HIS A 210 18.84 1.92 2.10
C HIS A 210 19.37 3.33 2.34
N ALA A 211 20.29 3.79 1.47
CA ALA A 211 20.88 5.12 1.61
C ALA A 211 19.84 6.25 1.49
N LEU A 212 18.87 6.10 0.59
CA LEU A 212 17.78 7.06 0.45
C LEU A 212 16.83 7.05 1.66
N ILE A 213 16.45 5.87 2.17
CA ILE A 213 15.63 5.75 3.38
C ILE A 213 16.33 6.43 4.55
N SER A 214 17.62 6.17 4.74
CA SER A 214 18.44 6.82 5.77
C SER A 214 18.44 8.34 5.60
N ALA A 215 18.65 8.83 4.38
CA ALA A 215 18.62 10.26 4.09
C ALA A 215 17.25 10.91 4.38
N ILE A 216 16.13 10.23 4.04
CA ILE A 216 14.77 10.71 4.35
C ILE A 216 14.56 10.80 5.86
N ILE A 217 14.95 9.75 6.61
CA ILE A 217 14.81 9.70 8.06
C ILE A 217 15.67 10.78 8.71
N ASN A 218 16.91 10.96 8.26
CA ASN A 218 17.83 11.95 8.84
C ASN A 218 17.63 13.37 8.29
N LYS A 219 16.63 13.58 7.41
CA LYS A 219 16.33 14.87 6.75
C LYS A 219 17.54 15.43 5.97
N GLU A 220 18.29 14.53 5.35
CA GLU A 220 19.44 14.85 4.51
C GLU A 220 19.03 15.04 3.03
N ASN A 221 19.98 15.44 2.19
CA ASN A 221 19.72 15.58 0.76
C ASN A 221 19.48 14.22 0.10
N VAL A 222 18.26 14.05 -0.44
CA VAL A 222 17.79 12.82 -1.10
C VAL A 222 18.03 12.79 -2.62
N SER A 223 18.32 13.94 -3.24
CA SER A 223 18.35 14.12 -4.70
C SER A 223 19.31 13.18 -5.41
N ALA A 224 20.54 13.07 -4.90
CA ALA A 224 21.57 12.21 -5.50
C ALA A 224 21.17 10.73 -5.49
N TRP A 225 20.49 10.27 -4.44
CA TRP A 225 20.00 8.89 -4.36
C TRP A 225 18.79 8.65 -5.26
N MET A 226 17.85 9.60 -5.30
CA MET A 226 16.73 9.55 -6.24
C MET A 226 17.21 9.48 -7.69
N LYS A 227 18.22 10.27 -8.07
CA LYS A 227 18.82 10.23 -9.41
C LYS A 227 19.42 8.87 -9.74
N LYS A 228 20.16 8.28 -8.80
CA LYS A 228 20.78 6.95 -8.96
C LYS A 228 19.73 5.85 -9.14
N ILE A 229 18.69 5.84 -8.31
CA ILE A 229 17.58 4.88 -8.40
C ILE A 229 16.84 5.05 -9.72
N SER A 230 16.50 6.28 -10.08
CA SER A 230 15.79 6.64 -11.31
C SER A 230 16.53 6.14 -12.56
N ARG A 231 17.83 6.42 -12.67
CA ARG A 231 18.66 5.94 -13.78
C ARG A 231 18.71 4.42 -13.84
N LEU A 232 19.00 3.78 -12.71
CA LEU A 232 19.14 2.32 -12.63
C LEU A 232 17.83 1.63 -13.03
N GLN A 233 16.69 2.14 -12.58
CA GLN A 233 15.40 1.57 -12.94
C GLN A 233 15.04 1.77 -14.41
N LEU A 234 15.33 2.95 -14.96
CA LEU A 234 15.12 3.23 -16.38
C LEU A 234 15.93 2.29 -17.29
N GLU A 235 17.17 1.99 -16.90
CA GLU A 235 18.08 1.11 -17.66
C GLU A 235 17.72 -0.38 -17.50
N CYS A 236 17.39 -0.82 -16.29
CA CYS A 236 17.28 -2.26 -15.99
C CYS A 236 15.85 -2.80 -15.99
N PHE A 237 14.82 -1.95 -15.96
CA PHE A 237 13.40 -2.33 -15.96
C PHE A 237 12.60 -1.70 -17.12
N PRO A 238 13.11 -1.68 -18.36
CA PRO A 238 12.39 -1.02 -19.47
C PRO A 238 11.00 -1.64 -19.72
N GLU A 239 10.82 -2.93 -19.45
CA GLU A 239 9.53 -3.63 -19.63
C GLU A 239 8.46 -3.20 -18.61
N MET A 240 8.86 -2.51 -17.54
CA MET A 240 7.98 -1.99 -16.49
C MET A 240 7.72 -0.49 -16.63
N ILE A 241 8.09 0.11 -17.76
CA ILE A 241 7.89 1.54 -18.02
C ILE A 241 7.10 1.66 -19.33
N PRO A 242 5.89 2.25 -19.30
CA PRO A 242 5.14 2.56 -20.52
C PRO A 242 6.00 3.34 -21.52
N ASN A 243 5.95 2.98 -22.79
CA ASN A 243 6.81 3.56 -23.83
C ASN A 243 6.67 5.08 -23.94
N ASP A 244 5.47 5.62 -23.74
CA ASP A 244 5.20 7.06 -23.73
C ASP A 244 5.84 7.76 -22.52
N LEU A 245 5.96 7.07 -21.39
CA LEU A 245 6.60 7.60 -20.17
C LEU A 245 8.14 7.64 -20.25
N VAL A 246 8.76 6.81 -21.10
CA VAL A 246 10.24 6.74 -21.21
C VAL A 246 10.85 8.10 -21.57
N SER A 247 10.23 8.83 -22.50
CA SER A 247 10.71 10.15 -22.94
C SER A 247 10.66 11.18 -21.82
N THR A 248 9.55 11.24 -21.08
CA THR A 248 9.36 12.08 -19.90
C THR A 248 10.39 11.73 -18.81
N TRP A 249 10.57 10.45 -18.51
CA TRP A 249 11.52 10.00 -17.50
C TRP A 249 12.96 10.42 -17.85
N ARG A 250 13.38 10.21 -19.11
CA ARG A 250 14.70 10.64 -19.60
C ARG A 250 14.90 12.15 -19.49
N TYR A 251 13.90 12.94 -19.91
CA TYR A 251 13.95 14.39 -19.79
C TYR A 251 14.20 14.84 -18.35
N GLY A 252 13.50 14.27 -17.36
CA GLY A 252 13.72 14.59 -15.95
C GLY A 252 15.17 14.32 -15.49
N LEU A 253 15.72 13.17 -15.88
CA LEU A 253 17.10 12.78 -15.57
C LEU A 253 18.16 13.67 -16.23
N GLU A 254 17.94 14.07 -17.48
CA GLU A 254 18.86 14.89 -18.28
C GLU A 254 18.82 16.37 -17.88
N SER A 255 17.62 16.89 -17.63
CA SER A 255 17.40 18.28 -17.21
C SER A 255 17.65 18.54 -15.72
N ASP A 256 17.79 17.47 -14.92
CA ASP A 256 17.91 17.50 -13.46
C ASP A 256 16.70 18.13 -12.73
N GLN A 257 15.56 18.26 -13.41
CA GLN A 257 14.37 18.89 -12.82
C GLN A 257 13.60 17.94 -11.90
N TYR A 258 13.55 16.66 -12.23
CA TYR A 258 12.84 15.65 -11.46
C TYR A 258 13.39 14.26 -11.73
N TYR A 259 13.14 13.34 -10.81
CA TYR A 259 13.49 11.94 -10.97
C TYR A 259 12.28 11.08 -10.74
N MET A 260 12.14 10.02 -11.53
CA MET A 260 11.02 9.09 -11.42
C MET A 260 11.53 7.75 -10.91
N LYS A 261 10.65 6.98 -10.26
CA LYS A 261 10.88 5.57 -9.95
C LYS A 261 9.59 4.78 -10.10
N LEU A 262 9.72 3.48 -10.29
CA LEU A 262 8.61 2.54 -10.30
C LEU A 262 7.86 2.61 -8.96
N SER A 263 6.54 2.44 -9.03
CA SER A 263 5.70 2.15 -7.87
C SER A 263 4.98 0.82 -8.06
N GLY A 264 5.05 -0.05 -7.05
CA GLY A 264 4.63 -1.44 -7.15
C GLY A 264 5.34 -2.17 -8.31
N ALA A 265 4.59 -2.88 -9.15
CA ALA A 265 5.16 -3.66 -10.25
C ALA A 265 5.51 -2.83 -11.51
N GLY A 266 5.21 -1.52 -11.55
CA GLY A 266 5.36 -0.69 -12.76
C GLY A 266 4.38 -1.05 -13.89
N GLY A 267 4.66 -0.59 -15.11
CA GLY A 267 3.95 -0.91 -16.35
C GLY A 267 2.56 -0.25 -16.50
N GLY A 268 2.17 0.59 -15.56
CA GLY A 268 0.91 1.34 -15.55
C GLY A 268 0.52 1.79 -14.14
N GLY A 269 -0.54 2.58 -14.03
CA GLY A 269 -0.97 3.24 -12.80
C GLY A 269 0.01 4.32 -12.37
N PHE A 270 0.31 4.36 -11.07
CA PHE A 270 1.20 5.36 -10.50
C PHE A 270 2.68 5.01 -10.63
N PHE A 271 3.47 6.06 -10.81
CA PHE A 271 4.92 6.10 -10.64
C PHE A 271 5.22 7.11 -9.53
N LEU A 272 6.37 6.99 -8.87
CA LEU A 272 6.79 8.02 -7.94
C LEU A 272 7.64 9.05 -8.68
N LEU A 273 7.39 10.32 -8.44
CA LEU A 273 8.18 11.44 -8.96
C LEU A 273 8.71 12.27 -7.79
N PHE A 274 10.01 12.54 -7.80
CA PHE A 274 10.67 13.48 -6.90
C PHE A 274 10.99 14.77 -7.67
N ASN A 275 10.43 15.89 -7.22
CA ASN A 275 10.75 17.20 -7.74
C ASN A 275 12.10 17.67 -7.18
N ASN A 276 13.10 17.81 -8.05
CA ASN A 276 14.42 18.33 -7.69
C ASN A 276 14.54 19.84 -7.94
N SER A 277 13.59 20.41 -8.68
CA SER A 277 13.54 21.83 -9.01
C SER A 277 12.88 22.65 -7.89
N ARG A 278 13.22 23.94 -7.84
CA ARG A 278 12.50 24.92 -7.00
C ARG A 278 11.13 25.27 -7.57
N ASN A 279 10.91 25.03 -8.86
CA ASN A 279 9.67 25.35 -9.55
C ASN A 279 8.67 24.21 -9.44
N ALA A 280 7.39 24.55 -9.45
CA ALA A 280 6.33 23.56 -9.60
C ALA A 280 6.45 22.88 -10.97
N LEU A 281 6.23 21.57 -11.00
CA LEU A 281 6.22 20.79 -12.23
C LEU A 281 4.83 20.89 -12.86
N SER A 282 4.77 21.13 -14.17
CA SER A 282 3.53 21.15 -14.94
C SER A 282 3.33 19.81 -15.64
N PHE A 283 2.35 19.04 -15.19
CA PHE A 283 2.03 17.71 -15.74
C PHE A 283 0.52 17.51 -15.92
N ASP A 284 -0.22 18.52 -16.39
CA ASP A 284 -1.64 18.41 -16.78
C ASP A 284 -2.51 17.58 -15.81
N ASN A 285 -2.41 17.87 -14.51
CA ASN A 285 -3.14 17.18 -13.41
C ASN A 285 -2.77 15.71 -13.15
N LYS A 286 -1.69 15.20 -13.73
CA LYS A 286 -1.19 13.83 -13.48
C LYS A 286 -0.44 13.66 -12.17
N LEU A 287 -0.19 14.74 -11.44
CA LEU A 287 0.54 14.70 -10.17
C LEU A 287 -0.39 14.76 -8.96
N LEU A 288 -0.21 13.82 -8.05
CA LEU A 288 -0.79 13.83 -6.71
C LEU A 288 0.33 14.04 -5.69
N SER A 289 0.22 15.06 -4.84
CA SER A 289 1.23 15.33 -3.82
C SER A 289 1.15 14.29 -2.69
N LEU A 290 2.31 13.83 -2.20
CA LEU A 290 2.42 12.99 -1.02
C LEU A 290 2.54 13.78 0.30
N LYS A 291 2.28 15.09 0.26
CA LYS A 291 2.21 15.91 1.48
C LYS A 291 1.12 15.34 2.40
N SER A 292 1.54 15.01 3.63
CA SER A 292 0.66 14.65 4.74
C SER A 292 0.03 15.89 5.36
#